data_AF-A0A931UFZ3-F1
#
_entry.id   AF-A0A931UFZ3-F1
#
_cell.length_a   1.000
_cell.length_b   1.000
_cell.length_c   1.000
_cell.angle_alpha   90.00
_cell.angle_beta   90.00
_cell.angle_gamma   90.00
#
_symmetry.space_group_name_H-M   'P 1'
#
loop_
_entity.id
_entity.type
_entity.pdbx_description
1 polymer ?
#
loop_
_entity_poly.entity_id
_entity_poly.type
_entity_poly.pdbx_seq_one_letter_code
_entity_poly.pdbx_strand_id
1 'polypeptide(L)'
;MQERVEGLGRFEFREAAAGLEGVVIGAPHGRTDRNSDMLATALSNRTGAGLAIAYGFRSKRVPVNQPIVRTGAPPGSWKFPQRGSVFREYRKILRRAAKGEIDLYIGVHKWGTAEADRIEVATSALTFEEAMALKAAYMGIRDRLAPAKGAPRLEMAIEPLERISWRDSGVKHHGVLLIAEKGLNIRLPQSFSSNAGERVYAEILYRWIEQVLVVLRDNPLGLPQVQVELAELGRFELVRSGRELSGAVIGSPHGSYDEFTAEMVRRLGYRTGFAAVIAKGFTPTETGTTRINVNRPTEKIPYSEGRELHSRRAGETYRAFRDLVLKGSGGGLELYVDIHQYNTDSKIQVATLGISQREAEIIKKSYRGIRDRTLKRRADIPAVDLLIEPLDEVDIGAWAAKTEGILGLAKKSLHFELPSHQVLSSNEAREAYTAILATLLRETAPILLPKSVT
;
A
#
# COMPACT_ATOMS: atom_id res chain seq x y z
N MET A 1 19.61 -11.11 -21.67
CA MET A 1 20.79 -11.30 -20.79
C MET A 1 20.44 -12.27 -19.68
N GLN A 2 21.44 -12.91 -19.05
CA GLN A 2 21.23 -13.91 -18.00
C GLN A 2 22.20 -13.69 -16.84
N GLU A 3 21.70 -13.85 -15.62
CA GLU A 3 22.50 -13.82 -14.39
C GLU A 3 22.18 -15.05 -13.55
N ARG A 4 23.19 -15.76 -13.03
CA ARG A 4 23.00 -16.97 -12.23
C ARG A 4 23.23 -16.65 -10.76
N VAL A 5 22.41 -17.25 -9.90
CA VAL A 5 22.65 -17.33 -8.46
C VAL A 5 23.02 -18.78 -8.15
N GLU A 6 24.31 -19.01 -7.88
CA GLU A 6 24.87 -20.34 -7.73
C GLU A 6 24.07 -21.20 -6.73
N GLY A 7 23.83 -22.46 -7.10
CA GLY A 7 23.08 -23.40 -6.27
C GLY A 7 21.59 -23.08 -6.08
N LEU A 8 21.07 -21.92 -6.52
CA LEU A 8 19.69 -21.49 -6.28
C LEU A 8 18.87 -21.36 -7.57
N GLY A 9 19.26 -20.52 -8.51
CA GLY A 9 18.44 -20.24 -9.69
C GLY A 9 19.11 -19.29 -10.66
N ARG A 10 18.31 -18.72 -11.56
CA ARG A 10 18.81 -17.70 -12.50
C ARG A 10 17.75 -16.63 -12.77
N PHE A 11 18.24 -15.47 -13.14
CA PHE A 11 17.44 -14.40 -13.71
C PHE A 11 17.71 -14.29 -15.20
N GLU A 12 16.66 -14.07 -15.98
CA GLU A 12 16.73 -13.65 -17.36
C GLU A 12 16.11 -12.26 -17.45
N PHE A 13 16.77 -11.35 -18.15
CA PHE A 13 16.28 -9.99 -18.28
C PHE A 13 16.60 -9.38 -19.63
N ARG A 14 15.79 -8.38 -19.99
CA ARG A 14 15.94 -7.53 -21.16
C ARG A 14 15.67 -6.10 -20.74
N GLU A 15 16.48 -5.18 -21.24
CA GLU A 15 16.31 -3.77 -20.97
C GLU A 15 15.14 -3.20 -21.77
N ALA A 16 14.50 -2.18 -21.23
CA ALA A 16 13.45 -1.44 -21.90
C ALA A 16 13.98 -0.81 -23.21
N ALA A 17 13.11 -0.80 -24.22
CA ALA A 17 13.31 -0.06 -25.46
C ALA A 17 13.31 1.45 -25.20
N ALA A 18 13.84 2.21 -26.17
CA ALA A 18 13.84 3.67 -26.10
C ALA A 18 12.41 4.22 -25.97
N GLY A 19 12.21 5.13 -25.02
CA GLY A 19 10.92 5.72 -24.71
C GLY A 19 10.07 4.90 -23.74
N LEU A 20 10.56 3.74 -23.27
CA LEU A 20 9.91 2.85 -22.29
C LEU A 20 10.81 2.61 -21.05
N GLU A 21 11.89 3.36 -20.90
CA GLU A 21 12.69 3.40 -19.66
C GLU A 21 11.77 3.60 -18.43
N GLY A 22 12.14 2.97 -17.31
CA GLY A 22 11.33 2.98 -16.08
C GLY A 22 10.21 1.93 -16.03
N VAL A 23 9.81 1.34 -17.17
CA VAL A 23 8.72 0.35 -17.21
C VAL A 23 9.28 -1.08 -17.25
N VAL A 24 8.84 -1.93 -16.30
CA VAL A 24 9.30 -3.33 -16.23
C VAL A 24 8.15 -4.31 -16.02
N ILE A 25 8.17 -5.40 -16.80
CA ILE A 25 7.31 -6.55 -16.62
C ILE A 25 8.10 -7.67 -15.91
N GLY A 26 7.57 -8.11 -14.77
CA GLY A 26 8.18 -9.12 -13.91
C GLY A 26 7.44 -10.45 -13.90
N ALA A 27 8.17 -11.56 -14.01
CA ALA A 27 7.68 -12.92 -13.76
C ALA A 27 8.59 -13.60 -12.71
N PRO A 28 8.37 -13.34 -11.40
CA PRO A 28 9.28 -13.76 -10.33
C PRO A 28 9.24 -15.27 -10.02
N HIS A 29 8.41 -16.03 -10.71
CA HIS A 29 8.31 -17.49 -10.57
C HIS A 29 8.43 -18.26 -11.89
N GLY A 30 8.72 -17.57 -13.01
CA GLY A 30 9.02 -18.16 -14.30
C GLY A 30 8.15 -19.37 -14.68
N ARG A 31 8.78 -20.46 -15.14
CA ARG A 31 8.09 -21.71 -15.53
C ARG A 31 7.33 -22.42 -14.42
N THR A 32 7.59 -22.09 -13.14
CA THR A 32 6.82 -22.69 -12.04
C THR A 32 5.39 -22.15 -12.02
N ASP A 33 5.20 -20.91 -12.44
CA ASP A 33 3.89 -20.32 -12.72
C ASP A 33 3.61 -20.56 -14.20
N ARG A 34 2.91 -21.65 -14.51
CA ARG A 34 2.67 -22.10 -15.89
C ARG A 34 2.26 -20.94 -16.81
N ASN A 35 3.10 -20.66 -17.81
CA ASN A 35 2.93 -19.65 -18.86
C ASN A 35 3.10 -18.18 -18.41
N SER A 36 3.47 -17.91 -17.15
CA SER A 36 3.75 -16.54 -16.69
C SER A 36 4.97 -15.93 -17.37
N ASP A 37 6.00 -16.73 -17.64
CA ASP A 37 7.20 -16.33 -18.35
C ASP A 37 6.92 -16.03 -19.82
N MET A 38 6.13 -16.88 -20.49
CA MET A 38 5.70 -16.64 -21.87
C MET A 38 4.84 -15.38 -21.98
N LEU A 39 3.89 -15.19 -21.06
CA LEU A 39 3.03 -14.01 -21.06
C LEU A 39 3.83 -12.72 -20.78
N ALA A 40 4.73 -12.74 -19.80
CA ALA A 40 5.62 -11.61 -19.51
C ALA A 40 6.53 -11.28 -20.69
N THR A 41 7.11 -12.31 -21.33
CA THR A 41 7.96 -12.15 -22.52
C THR A 41 7.18 -11.52 -23.67
N ALA A 42 5.97 -12.03 -23.94
CA ALA A 42 5.12 -11.54 -25.01
C ALA A 42 4.66 -10.09 -24.75
N LEU A 43 4.30 -9.77 -23.50
CA LEU A 43 3.97 -8.40 -23.09
C LEU A 43 5.15 -7.46 -23.35
N SER A 44 6.35 -7.82 -22.88
CA SER A 44 7.55 -7.01 -23.07
C SER A 44 7.94 -6.89 -24.55
N ASN A 45 7.76 -7.93 -25.36
CA ASN A 45 8.01 -7.86 -26.81
C ASN A 45 7.09 -6.84 -27.50
N ARG A 46 5.83 -6.79 -27.07
CA ARG A 46 4.80 -5.98 -27.70
C ARG A 46 4.86 -4.53 -27.29
N THR A 47 5.11 -4.26 -26.01
CA THR A 47 5.13 -2.90 -25.47
C THR A 47 6.50 -2.23 -25.54
N GLY A 48 7.57 -3.01 -25.64
CA GLY A 48 8.94 -2.51 -25.50
C GLY A 48 9.38 -2.28 -24.05
N ALA A 49 8.55 -2.56 -23.05
CA ALA A 49 8.92 -2.48 -21.64
C ALA A 49 10.05 -3.46 -21.30
N GLY A 50 10.82 -3.16 -20.24
CA GLY A 50 11.84 -4.06 -19.71
C GLY A 50 11.22 -5.40 -19.25
N LEU A 51 12.05 -6.44 -19.22
CA LEU A 51 11.65 -7.80 -18.80
C LEU A 51 12.57 -8.30 -17.69
N ALA A 52 11.99 -8.90 -16.65
CA ALA A 52 12.73 -9.65 -15.65
C ALA A 52 11.98 -10.94 -15.29
N ILE A 53 12.64 -12.09 -15.47
CA ILE A 53 12.08 -13.41 -15.18
C ILE A 53 13.03 -14.17 -14.25
N ALA A 54 12.47 -14.83 -13.25
CA ALA A 54 13.23 -15.64 -12.31
C ALA A 54 12.89 -17.13 -12.44
N TYR A 55 13.92 -17.97 -12.59
CA TYR A 55 13.80 -19.41 -12.79
C TYR A 55 14.48 -20.20 -11.67
N GLY A 56 13.84 -21.28 -11.22
CA GLY A 56 14.42 -22.26 -10.29
C GLY A 56 14.35 -21.92 -8.79
N PHE A 57 13.94 -20.70 -8.43
CA PHE A 57 13.82 -20.28 -7.03
C PHE A 57 12.57 -20.83 -6.34
N ARG A 58 11.42 -20.87 -7.03
CA ARG A 58 10.15 -21.32 -6.44
C ARG A 58 10.17 -22.80 -6.05
N SER A 59 10.77 -23.68 -6.86
CA SER A 59 10.94 -25.10 -6.52
C SER A 59 11.80 -25.31 -5.28
N LYS A 60 12.64 -24.34 -4.93
CA LYS A 60 13.49 -24.33 -3.72
C LYS A 60 12.86 -23.57 -2.55
N ARG A 61 11.63 -23.07 -2.73
CA ARG A 61 10.89 -22.23 -1.77
C ARG A 61 11.66 -20.95 -1.39
N VAL A 62 12.37 -20.39 -2.35
CA VAL A 62 13.14 -19.14 -2.19
C VAL A 62 12.28 -17.96 -2.68
N PRO A 63 11.91 -17.00 -1.83
CA PRO A 63 11.18 -15.80 -2.24
C PRO A 63 12.02 -14.95 -3.21
N VAL A 64 11.37 -14.38 -4.23
CA VAL A 64 12.03 -13.59 -5.28
C VAL A 64 11.54 -12.15 -5.31
N ASN A 65 10.24 -11.93 -5.24
CA ASN A 65 9.60 -10.62 -5.39
C ASN A 65 9.42 -9.86 -4.06
N GLN A 66 9.90 -10.44 -2.96
CA GLN A 66 9.81 -9.85 -1.62
C GLN A 66 10.91 -10.40 -0.72
N PRO A 67 11.38 -9.63 0.26
CA PRO A 67 12.29 -10.12 1.29
C PRO A 67 11.60 -11.09 2.25
N ILE A 68 12.37 -11.68 3.16
CA ILE A 68 11.78 -12.30 4.36
C ILE A 68 11.41 -11.15 5.29
N VAL A 69 10.11 -10.96 5.51
CA VAL A 69 9.58 -9.87 6.35
C VAL A 69 9.97 -10.09 7.82
N ARG A 70 10.49 -9.04 8.45
CA ARG A 70 10.91 -9.02 9.85
C ARG A 70 10.07 -8.01 10.61
N THR A 71 9.22 -8.50 11.50
CA THR A 71 8.33 -7.67 12.33
C THR A 71 8.84 -7.45 13.76
N GLY A 72 9.96 -8.08 14.16
CA GLY A 72 10.51 -7.97 15.53
C GLY A 72 12.01 -8.29 15.62
N ALA A 73 12.55 -8.29 16.84
CA ALA A 73 13.96 -8.61 17.09
C ALA A 73 14.28 -10.07 16.67
N PRO A 74 15.45 -10.34 16.08
CA PRO A 74 15.84 -11.71 15.76
C PRO A 74 15.97 -12.52 17.05
N PRO A 75 15.39 -13.74 17.14
CA PRO A 75 15.66 -14.63 18.27
C PRO A 75 17.15 -14.94 18.36
N GLY A 76 17.72 -14.92 19.57
CA GLY A 76 19.15 -15.05 19.86
C GLY A 76 19.83 -16.37 19.41
N SER A 77 19.10 -17.29 18.77
CA SER A 77 19.67 -18.53 18.23
C SER A 77 18.84 -19.04 17.04
N TRP A 78 19.25 -18.73 15.82
CA TRP A 78 18.77 -19.44 14.63
C TRP A 78 19.86 -20.38 14.13
N LYS A 79 19.73 -21.67 14.49
CA LYS A 79 20.42 -22.79 13.85
C LYS A 79 19.51 -23.42 12.80
N PHE A 80 19.22 -22.69 11.72
CA PHE A 80 18.71 -23.27 10.47
C PHE A 80 19.54 -22.72 9.31
N PRO A 81 19.88 -23.52 8.29
CA PRO A 81 20.55 -23.00 7.12
C PRO A 81 19.62 -21.99 6.44
N GLN A 82 20.05 -20.71 6.43
CA GLN A 82 19.32 -19.59 5.85
C GLN A 82 19.01 -19.87 4.38
N ARG A 83 17.80 -20.34 4.06
CA ARG A 83 17.25 -20.08 2.73
C ARG A 83 16.73 -18.65 2.74
N GLY A 84 17.63 -17.70 2.50
CA GLY A 84 17.30 -16.29 2.37
C GLY A 84 16.36 -16.01 1.19
N SER A 85 15.88 -14.77 1.10
CA SER A 85 15.23 -14.26 -0.12
C SER A 85 16.30 -13.79 -1.11
N VAL A 86 16.05 -13.92 -2.42
CA VAL A 86 16.88 -13.35 -3.49
C VAL A 86 16.34 -12.03 -4.02
N PHE A 87 15.48 -11.36 -3.24
CA PHE A 87 14.86 -10.10 -3.63
C PHE A 87 15.88 -8.97 -3.83
N ARG A 88 16.99 -8.96 -3.10
CA ARG A 88 18.04 -7.94 -3.28
C ARG A 88 18.67 -8.03 -4.68
N GLU A 89 18.94 -9.25 -5.13
CA GLU A 89 19.44 -9.55 -6.47
C GLU A 89 18.37 -9.22 -7.50
N TYR A 90 17.12 -9.65 -7.27
CA TYR A 90 16.02 -9.36 -8.19
C TYR A 90 15.74 -7.86 -8.34
N ARG A 91 15.85 -7.05 -7.26
CA ARG A 91 15.76 -5.58 -7.31
C ARG A 91 16.81 -4.99 -8.27
N LYS A 92 18.05 -5.50 -8.26
CA LYS A 92 19.10 -5.05 -9.19
C LYS A 92 18.75 -5.42 -10.63
N ILE A 93 18.24 -6.62 -10.85
CA ILE A 93 17.79 -7.07 -12.17
C ILE A 93 16.64 -6.20 -12.69
N LEU A 94 15.66 -5.87 -11.85
CA LEU A 94 14.54 -5.01 -12.22
C LEU A 94 15.03 -3.61 -12.63
N ARG A 95 15.94 -3.00 -11.85
CA ARG A 95 16.50 -1.67 -12.20
C ARG A 95 17.30 -1.69 -13.50
N ARG A 96 18.05 -2.77 -13.76
CA ARG A 96 18.75 -2.95 -15.05
C ARG A 96 17.76 -3.10 -16.20
N ALA A 97 16.72 -3.91 -16.01
CA ALA A 97 15.65 -4.05 -17.01
C ALA A 97 14.92 -2.72 -17.27
N ALA A 98 14.74 -1.88 -16.23
CA ALA A 98 14.15 -0.55 -16.34
C ALA A 98 15.09 0.50 -16.97
N LYS A 99 16.40 0.23 -17.02
CA LYS A 99 17.46 1.22 -17.26
C LYS A 99 17.48 2.38 -16.24
N GLY A 100 17.10 2.12 -14.98
CA GLY A 100 17.05 3.15 -13.96
C GLY A 100 16.17 2.81 -12.76
N GLU A 101 15.57 3.83 -12.17
CA GLU A 101 14.44 3.66 -11.24
C GLU A 101 13.23 3.09 -11.96
N ILE A 102 12.27 2.56 -11.21
CA ILE A 102 11.12 1.84 -11.75
C ILE A 102 9.89 2.74 -11.60
N ASP A 103 9.48 3.38 -12.69
CA ASP A 103 8.27 4.21 -12.72
C ASP A 103 7.02 3.33 -12.68
N LEU A 104 7.04 2.20 -13.41
CA LEU A 104 5.92 1.27 -13.46
C LEU A 104 6.39 -0.18 -13.46
N TYR A 105 5.99 -0.90 -12.41
CA TYR A 105 6.15 -2.36 -12.33
C TYR A 105 4.84 -3.09 -12.68
N ILE A 106 4.92 -4.07 -13.59
CA ILE A 106 3.80 -4.97 -13.91
C ILE A 106 4.23 -6.41 -13.62
N GLY A 107 3.79 -6.94 -12.48
CA GLY A 107 3.99 -8.33 -12.09
C GLY A 107 2.93 -9.24 -12.71
N VAL A 108 3.35 -10.41 -13.19
CA VAL A 108 2.44 -11.45 -13.67
C VAL A 108 2.68 -12.74 -12.90
N HIS A 109 1.62 -13.24 -12.28
CA HIS A 109 1.65 -14.43 -11.43
C HIS A 109 0.51 -15.37 -11.75
N LYS A 110 0.76 -16.66 -11.46
CA LYS A 110 -0.27 -17.70 -11.54
C LYS A 110 -0.26 -18.51 -10.26
N TRP A 111 -1.39 -18.52 -9.56
CA TRP A 111 -1.54 -19.25 -8.30
C TRP A 111 -2.51 -20.41 -8.46
N GLY A 112 -2.15 -21.57 -7.92
CA GLY A 112 -2.82 -22.84 -8.20
C GLY A 112 -3.98 -23.23 -7.29
N THR A 113 -4.51 -22.33 -6.46
CA THR A 113 -5.56 -22.67 -5.47
C THR A 113 -6.52 -21.51 -5.16
N ALA A 114 -6.78 -20.60 -6.11
CA ALA A 114 -7.64 -19.44 -5.83
C ALA A 114 -9.10 -19.86 -5.59
N GLU A 115 -9.75 -19.25 -4.58
CA GLU A 115 -11.18 -19.44 -4.28
C GLU A 115 -12.10 -18.79 -5.33
N ALA A 116 -11.61 -17.80 -6.08
CA ALA A 116 -12.38 -17.04 -7.05
C ALA A 116 -11.85 -17.21 -8.48
N ASP A 117 -12.74 -17.57 -9.42
CA ASP A 117 -12.44 -17.72 -10.84
C ASP A 117 -12.46 -16.37 -11.58
N ARG A 118 -11.53 -15.48 -11.24
CA ARG A 118 -11.41 -14.13 -11.82
C ARG A 118 -9.96 -13.64 -11.85
N ILE A 119 -9.69 -12.61 -12.65
CA ILE A 119 -8.41 -11.90 -12.63
C ILE A 119 -8.39 -11.00 -11.39
N GLU A 120 -7.28 -11.00 -10.66
CA GLU A 120 -7.12 -10.15 -9.48
C GLU A 120 -5.84 -9.32 -9.59
N VAL A 121 -5.95 -8.02 -9.34
CA VAL A 121 -4.86 -7.06 -9.52
C VAL A 121 -4.62 -6.33 -8.20
N ALA A 122 -3.50 -6.63 -7.55
CA ALA A 122 -3.00 -5.82 -6.45
C ALA A 122 -2.36 -4.55 -7.02
N THR A 123 -2.56 -3.42 -6.35
CA THR A 123 -2.08 -2.13 -6.85
C THR A 123 -1.26 -1.37 -5.82
N SER A 124 -0.47 -0.44 -6.33
CA SER A 124 0.42 0.40 -5.55
C SER A 124 0.44 1.81 -6.16
N ALA A 125 0.16 2.82 -5.34
CA ALA A 125 0.12 4.24 -5.73
C ALA A 125 -0.84 4.54 -6.90
N LEU A 126 -1.99 3.86 -6.92
CA LEU A 126 -3.11 4.17 -7.79
C LEU A 126 -4.20 4.90 -7.02
N THR A 127 -4.78 5.93 -7.65
CA THR A 127 -6.03 6.56 -7.19
C THR A 127 -7.24 5.69 -7.50
N PHE A 128 -8.40 6.04 -6.93
CA PHE A 128 -9.64 5.33 -7.21
C PHE A 128 -10.05 5.53 -8.68
N GLU A 129 -9.86 6.74 -9.20
CA GLU A 129 -10.13 7.15 -10.57
C GLU A 129 -9.26 6.39 -11.57
N GLU A 130 -7.96 6.25 -11.29
CA GLU A 130 -7.08 5.43 -12.12
C GLU A 130 -7.53 3.98 -12.14
N ALA A 131 -7.79 3.38 -10.96
CA ALA A 131 -8.26 2.01 -10.89
C ALA A 131 -9.60 1.81 -11.62
N MET A 132 -10.53 2.76 -11.53
CA MET A 132 -11.79 2.75 -12.29
C MET A 132 -11.55 2.79 -13.79
N ALA A 133 -10.69 3.68 -14.26
CA ALA A 133 -10.36 3.80 -15.68
C ALA A 133 -9.73 2.50 -16.21
N LEU A 134 -8.79 1.90 -15.45
CA LEU A 134 -8.18 0.63 -15.82
C LEU A 134 -9.19 -0.52 -15.84
N LYS A 135 -10.08 -0.60 -14.86
CA LYS A 135 -11.13 -1.63 -14.83
C LYS A 135 -12.10 -1.48 -16.01
N ALA A 136 -12.55 -0.26 -16.27
CA ALA A 136 -13.44 0.04 -17.39
C ALA A 136 -12.78 -0.32 -18.74
N ALA A 137 -11.50 0.01 -18.92
CA ALA A 137 -10.73 -0.36 -20.10
C ALA A 137 -10.66 -1.88 -20.28
N TYR A 138 -10.37 -2.64 -19.21
CA TYR A 138 -10.40 -4.10 -19.25
C TYR A 138 -11.77 -4.64 -19.69
N MET A 139 -12.85 -4.17 -19.05
CA MET A 139 -14.21 -4.62 -19.34
C MET A 139 -14.58 -4.35 -20.81
N GLY A 140 -14.28 -3.16 -21.33
CA GLY A 140 -14.54 -2.81 -22.72
C GLY A 140 -13.76 -3.67 -23.73
N ILE A 141 -12.50 -3.99 -23.45
CA ILE A 141 -11.68 -4.88 -24.29
C ILE A 141 -12.22 -6.31 -24.25
N ARG A 142 -12.49 -6.83 -23.05
CA ARG A 142 -13.04 -8.17 -22.84
C ARG A 142 -14.37 -8.35 -23.55
N ASP A 143 -15.31 -7.42 -23.35
CA ASP A 143 -16.66 -7.53 -23.89
C ASP A 143 -16.67 -7.46 -25.43
N ARG A 144 -15.64 -6.87 -26.04
CA ARG A 144 -15.42 -6.89 -27.49
C ARG A 144 -14.80 -8.20 -27.99
N LEU A 145 -13.80 -8.74 -27.28
CA LEU A 145 -12.96 -9.84 -27.79
C LEU A 145 -13.38 -11.24 -27.33
N ALA A 146 -13.89 -11.38 -26.10
CA ALA A 146 -14.23 -12.69 -25.54
C ALA A 146 -15.42 -13.34 -26.26
N PRO A 147 -16.56 -12.65 -26.51
CA PRO A 147 -17.70 -13.25 -27.21
C PRO A 147 -17.37 -13.67 -28.64
N ALA A 148 -16.64 -12.81 -29.38
CA ALA A 148 -16.25 -13.05 -30.77
C ALA A 148 -15.41 -14.33 -30.97
N LYS A 149 -14.81 -14.85 -29.89
CA LYS A 149 -13.93 -16.02 -29.91
C LYS A 149 -14.42 -17.17 -29.02
N GLY A 150 -15.66 -17.10 -28.55
CA GLY A 150 -16.27 -18.14 -27.70
C GLY A 150 -15.54 -18.38 -26.37
N ALA A 151 -14.84 -17.37 -25.85
CA ALA A 151 -14.11 -17.48 -24.58
C ALA A 151 -15.04 -17.16 -23.38
N PRO A 152 -14.82 -17.79 -22.21
CA PRO A 152 -15.60 -17.47 -21.01
C PRO A 152 -15.38 -16.01 -20.61
N ARG A 153 -16.36 -15.40 -19.94
CA ARG A 153 -16.25 -14.04 -19.41
C ARG A 153 -15.58 -14.06 -18.03
N LEU A 154 -14.31 -13.67 -17.97
CA LEU A 154 -13.56 -13.51 -16.73
C LEU A 154 -13.74 -12.08 -16.23
N GLU A 155 -14.16 -11.94 -14.98
CA GLU A 155 -14.18 -10.65 -14.31
C GLU A 155 -12.78 -10.25 -13.84
N MET A 156 -12.60 -8.97 -13.55
CA MET A 156 -11.39 -8.42 -12.93
C MET A 156 -11.77 -7.74 -11.62
N ALA A 157 -11.12 -8.16 -10.53
CA ALA A 157 -11.07 -7.39 -9.29
C ALA A 157 -9.74 -6.62 -9.24
N ILE A 158 -9.82 -5.31 -9.01
CA ILE A 158 -8.65 -4.44 -8.92
C ILE A 158 -8.72 -3.59 -7.65
N GLU A 159 -7.64 -3.54 -6.90
CA GLU A 159 -7.54 -2.64 -5.75
C GLU A 159 -7.39 -1.18 -6.21
N PRO A 160 -7.94 -0.19 -5.48
CA PRO A 160 -8.71 -0.32 -4.24
C PRO A 160 -10.23 -0.53 -4.45
N LEU A 161 -10.70 -0.71 -5.68
CA LEU A 161 -12.14 -0.81 -5.99
C LEU A 161 -12.77 -2.05 -5.37
N GLU A 162 -12.07 -3.19 -5.49
CA GLU A 162 -12.55 -4.48 -5.04
C GLU A 162 -11.48 -5.22 -4.26
N ARG A 163 -11.96 -6.06 -3.35
CA ARG A 163 -11.11 -6.99 -2.62
C ARG A 163 -10.55 -8.06 -3.56
N ILE A 164 -9.27 -8.35 -3.38
CA ILE A 164 -8.59 -9.52 -3.91
C ILE A 164 -8.46 -10.61 -2.83
N SER A 165 -8.34 -11.88 -3.24
CA SER A 165 -8.39 -13.03 -2.33
C SER A 165 -7.00 -13.55 -1.89
N TRP A 166 -5.91 -12.95 -2.37
CA TRP A 166 -4.55 -13.36 -1.97
C TRP A 166 -3.85 -12.35 -1.07
N ARG A 167 -2.89 -12.87 -0.29
CA ARG A 167 -2.02 -12.06 0.56
C ARG A 167 -0.91 -11.47 -0.28
N ASP A 168 -0.99 -10.17 -0.50
CA ASP A 168 -0.06 -9.36 -1.29
C ASP A 168 0.81 -8.43 -0.42
N SER A 169 0.60 -8.43 0.90
CA SER A 169 1.25 -7.52 1.84
C SER A 169 2.77 -7.50 1.68
N GLY A 170 3.44 -8.66 1.70
CA GLY A 170 4.90 -8.72 1.54
C GLY A 170 5.40 -8.11 0.23
N VAL A 171 4.60 -8.17 -0.84
CA VAL A 171 4.92 -7.56 -2.13
C VAL A 171 4.67 -6.05 -2.12
N LYS A 172 3.57 -5.59 -1.50
CA LYS A 172 3.16 -4.18 -1.40
C LYS A 172 3.99 -3.35 -0.43
N HIS A 173 4.34 -3.93 0.71
CA HIS A 173 4.91 -3.21 1.84
C HIS A 173 6.44 -3.37 1.95
N HIS A 174 7.00 -4.41 1.31
CA HIS A 174 8.43 -4.75 1.41
C HIS A 174 9.08 -5.16 0.09
N GLY A 175 8.27 -5.49 -0.93
CA GLY A 175 8.73 -6.17 -2.14
C GLY A 175 8.76 -5.29 -3.38
N VAL A 176 8.53 -5.91 -4.53
CA VAL A 176 8.63 -5.25 -5.85
C VAL A 176 7.71 -4.04 -6.01
N LEU A 177 6.56 -4.01 -5.32
CA LEU A 177 5.67 -2.86 -5.40
C LEU A 177 6.11 -1.71 -4.50
N LEU A 178 6.99 -1.93 -3.50
CA LEU A 178 7.56 -0.86 -2.68
C LEU A 178 8.59 -0.02 -3.46
N ILE A 179 9.33 -0.66 -4.37
CA ILE A 179 10.47 -0.05 -5.08
C ILE A 179 10.10 0.61 -6.42
N ALA A 180 8.80 0.61 -6.76
CA ALA A 180 8.29 1.22 -7.97
C ALA A 180 7.40 2.43 -7.62
N GLU A 181 7.41 3.45 -8.48
CA GLU A 181 6.54 4.61 -8.32
C GLU A 181 5.07 4.17 -8.36
N LYS A 182 4.68 3.47 -9.43
CA LYS A 182 3.41 2.76 -9.55
C LYS A 182 3.64 1.28 -9.78
N GLY A 183 2.66 0.48 -9.39
CA GLY A 183 2.74 -0.94 -9.72
C GLY A 183 1.42 -1.68 -9.72
N LEU A 184 1.38 -2.69 -10.58
CA LEU A 184 0.33 -3.67 -10.69
C LEU A 184 0.93 -5.05 -10.45
N ASN A 185 0.25 -5.87 -9.67
CA ASN A 185 0.59 -7.29 -9.57
C ASN A 185 -0.63 -8.14 -9.94
N ILE A 186 -0.57 -8.70 -11.15
CA ILE A 186 -1.67 -9.39 -11.81
C ILE A 186 -1.60 -10.87 -11.47
N ARG A 187 -2.68 -11.38 -10.90
CA ARG A 187 -2.89 -12.79 -10.65
C ARG A 187 -3.95 -13.33 -11.59
N LEU A 188 -3.58 -14.37 -12.35
CA LEU A 188 -4.48 -15.04 -13.29
C LEU A 188 -5.17 -16.24 -12.62
N PRO A 189 -6.46 -16.50 -12.93
CA PRO A 189 -7.18 -17.66 -12.40
C PRO A 189 -6.70 -18.98 -13.04
N GLN A 190 -7.04 -20.11 -12.41
CA GLN A 190 -6.63 -21.43 -12.92
C GLN A 190 -7.27 -21.75 -14.28
N SER A 191 -8.53 -21.34 -14.49
CA SER A 191 -9.29 -21.48 -15.75
C SER A 191 -8.60 -20.84 -16.95
N PHE A 192 -7.68 -19.89 -16.72
CA PHE A 192 -6.83 -19.32 -17.77
C PHE A 192 -5.99 -20.39 -18.51
N SER A 193 -5.76 -21.56 -17.91
CA SER A 193 -4.87 -22.61 -18.44
C SER A 193 -5.52 -23.60 -19.42
N SER A 194 -6.83 -23.50 -19.67
CA SER A 194 -7.56 -24.45 -20.51
C SER A 194 -7.89 -23.87 -21.89
N ASN A 195 -7.20 -24.37 -22.92
CA ASN A 195 -7.56 -24.27 -24.35
C ASN A 195 -7.76 -22.82 -24.87
N ALA A 196 -8.57 -22.66 -25.94
CA ALA A 196 -8.68 -21.45 -26.78
C ALA A 196 -8.87 -20.13 -26.01
N GLY A 197 -9.47 -20.16 -24.81
CA GLY A 197 -9.62 -19.00 -23.93
C GLY A 197 -8.29 -18.37 -23.50
N GLU A 198 -7.22 -19.15 -23.35
CA GLU A 198 -5.89 -18.65 -22.95
C GLU A 198 -5.34 -17.63 -23.96
N ARG A 199 -5.43 -17.94 -25.26
CA ARG A 199 -4.97 -17.02 -26.32
C ARG A 199 -5.81 -15.75 -26.39
N VAL A 200 -7.11 -15.86 -26.14
CA VAL A 200 -8.02 -14.70 -26.14
C VAL A 200 -7.71 -13.79 -24.97
N TYR A 201 -7.52 -14.35 -23.77
CA TYR A 201 -7.20 -13.54 -22.59
C TYR A 201 -5.78 -13.02 -22.58
N ALA A 202 -4.82 -13.72 -23.18
CA ALA A 202 -3.51 -13.14 -23.46
C ALA A 202 -3.65 -11.87 -24.33
N GLU A 203 -4.43 -11.92 -25.41
CA GLU A 203 -4.70 -10.73 -26.26
C GLU A 203 -5.47 -9.62 -25.52
N ILE A 204 -6.45 -9.97 -24.69
CA ILE A 204 -7.17 -8.99 -23.85
C ILE A 204 -6.19 -8.32 -22.89
N LEU A 205 -5.33 -9.07 -22.20
CA LEU A 205 -4.34 -8.54 -21.27
C LEU A 205 -3.27 -7.72 -21.99
N TYR A 206 -2.87 -8.10 -23.21
CA TYR A 206 -1.96 -7.30 -24.04
C TYR A 206 -2.53 -5.91 -24.28
N ARG A 207 -3.76 -5.84 -24.80
CA ARG A 207 -4.42 -4.56 -25.06
C ARG A 207 -4.71 -3.78 -23.79
N TRP A 208 -5.04 -4.48 -22.71
CA TRP A 208 -5.26 -3.84 -21.43
C TRP A 208 -3.97 -3.23 -20.87
N ILE A 209 -2.84 -3.92 -20.99
CA ILE A 209 -1.55 -3.38 -20.57
C ILE A 209 -1.11 -2.20 -21.46
N GLU A 210 -1.41 -2.21 -22.76
CA GLU A 210 -1.25 -1.00 -23.60
C GLU A 210 -2.06 0.19 -23.03
N GLN A 211 -3.30 -0.05 -22.57
CA GLN A 211 -4.10 0.98 -21.91
C GLN A 211 -3.55 1.38 -20.53
N VAL A 212 -3.00 0.43 -19.76
CA VAL A 212 -2.33 0.73 -18.49
C VAL A 212 -1.19 1.73 -18.71
N LEU A 213 -0.35 1.50 -19.73
CA LEU A 213 0.74 2.40 -20.06
C LEU A 213 0.23 3.80 -20.40
N VAL A 214 -0.78 3.89 -21.26
CA VAL A 214 -1.39 5.18 -21.63
C VAL A 214 -2.00 5.90 -20.42
N VAL A 215 -2.79 5.20 -19.60
CA VAL A 215 -3.51 5.82 -18.47
C VAL A 215 -2.54 6.25 -17.36
N LEU A 216 -1.62 5.38 -16.96
CA LEU A 216 -0.76 5.65 -15.80
C LEU A 216 0.47 6.51 -16.14
N ARG A 217 0.96 6.44 -17.38
CA ARG A 217 2.17 7.17 -17.78
C ARG A 217 1.84 8.48 -18.48
N ASP A 218 0.99 8.41 -19.50
CA ASP A 218 0.71 9.57 -20.35
C ASP A 218 -0.46 10.41 -19.80
N ASN A 219 -1.28 9.82 -18.93
CA ASN A 219 -2.42 10.43 -18.23
C ASN A 219 -3.28 11.35 -19.13
N PRO A 220 -3.74 10.89 -20.31
CA PRO A 220 -4.46 11.75 -21.26
C PRO A 220 -5.82 12.22 -20.71
N LEU A 221 -6.35 11.52 -19.71
CA LEU A 221 -7.61 11.83 -19.05
C LEU A 221 -7.46 12.89 -17.94
N GLY A 222 -6.24 13.33 -17.63
CA GLY A 222 -5.98 14.29 -16.56
C GLY A 222 -6.44 13.78 -15.18
N LEU A 223 -6.39 12.46 -14.95
CA LEU A 223 -6.82 11.86 -13.70
C LEU A 223 -5.92 12.33 -12.55
N PRO A 224 -6.46 12.49 -11.33
CA PRO A 224 -5.66 12.69 -10.14
C PRO A 224 -4.60 11.58 -9.99
N GLN A 225 -3.38 12.00 -9.66
CA GLN A 225 -2.23 11.12 -9.49
C GLN A 225 -1.76 11.15 -8.04
N VAL A 226 -1.40 9.98 -7.52
CA VAL A 226 -0.64 9.88 -6.27
C VAL A 226 0.77 10.37 -6.56
N GLN A 227 1.25 11.38 -5.82
CA GLN A 227 2.66 11.75 -5.88
C GLN A 227 3.44 10.75 -5.05
N VAL A 228 4.47 10.15 -5.62
CA VAL A 228 5.33 9.18 -4.93
C VAL A 228 6.76 9.71 -4.84
N GLU A 229 7.35 9.56 -3.67
CA GLU A 229 8.76 9.89 -3.43
C GLU A 229 9.47 8.62 -2.96
N LEU A 230 10.27 8.03 -3.85
CA LEU A 230 11.06 6.84 -3.55
C LEU A 230 12.27 7.21 -2.68
N ALA A 231 12.51 6.39 -1.66
CA ALA A 231 13.68 6.48 -0.79
C ALA A 231 14.46 5.16 -0.81
N GLU A 232 15.68 5.16 -0.27
CA GLU A 232 16.52 3.96 -0.26
C GLU A 232 15.86 2.78 0.48
N LEU A 233 15.24 3.07 1.62
CA LEU A 233 14.69 2.12 2.60
C LEU A 233 13.15 2.06 2.59
N GLY A 234 12.50 2.73 1.66
CA GLY A 234 11.05 2.87 1.66
C GLY A 234 10.55 3.86 0.63
N ARG A 235 9.34 4.37 0.83
CA ARG A 235 8.77 5.43 0.00
C ARG A 235 7.70 6.21 0.76
N PHE A 236 7.35 7.34 0.17
CA PHE A 236 6.23 8.16 0.61
C PHE A 236 5.22 8.34 -0.52
N GLU A 237 3.95 8.42 -0.17
CA GLU A 237 2.84 8.68 -1.08
C GLU A 237 2.07 9.89 -0.56
N LEU A 238 1.74 10.84 -1.45
CA LEU A 238 0.83 11.95 -1.20
C LEU A 238 -0.37 11.83 -2.15
N VAL A 239 -1.54 11.57 -1.57
CA VAL A 239 -2.84 11.76 -2.21
C VAL A 239 -3.28 13.18 -1.90
N ARG A 240 -3.47 14.02 -2.92
CA ARG A 240 -3.85 15.42 -2.73
C ARG A 240 -5.27 15.55 -2.19
N SER A 241 -5.51 16.59 -1.39
CA SER A 241 -6.86 16.95 -0.94
C SER A 241 -7.72 17.41 -2.11
N GLY A 242 -9.04 17.33 -1.93
CA GLY A 242 -9.95 18.18 -2.70
C GLY A 242 -9.66 19.66 -2.40
N ARG A 243 -9.81 20.55 -3.39
CA ARG A 243 -9.50 21.99 -3.27
C ARG A 243 -10.24 22.68 -2.10
N GLU A 244 -11.39 22.16 -1.68
CA GLU A 244 -12.24 22.73 -0.63
C GLU A 244 -11.80 22.38 0.81
N LEU A 245 -10.83 21.47 0.99
CA LEU A 245 -10.44 20.93 2.31
C LEU A 245 -8.94 21.11 2.61
N SER A 246 -8.35 22.22 2.17
CA SER A 246 -6.98 22.60 2.55
C SER A 246 -6.86 22.75 4.07
N GLY A 247 -5.69 22.41 4.61
CA GLY A 247 -5.39 22.51 6.03
C GLY A 247 -5.68 21.27 6.87
N ALA A 248 -6.26 20.21 6.30
CA ALA A 248 -6.42 18.91 6.94
C ALA A 248 -5.61 17.82 6.23
N VAL A 249 -4.84 17.03 6.99
CA VAL A 249 -4.03 15.92 6.47
C VAL A 249 -4.22 14.67 7.33
N ILE A 250 -4.37 13.52 6.68
CA ILE A 250 -4.37 12.20 7.33
C ILE A 250 -3.05 11.47 7.02
N GLY A 251 -2.39 10.93 8.03
CA GLY A 251 -1.11 10.24 7.96
C GLY A 251 -1.21 8.73 8.24
N SER A 252 -0.46 7.93 7.48
CA SER A 252 -0.02 6.59 7.89
C SER A 252 1.50 6.59 7.95
N PRO A 253 2.11 7.01 9.08
CA PRO A 253 3.56 7.12 9.19
C PRO A 253 4.27 5.76 9.24
N HIS A 254 3.57 4.67 9.57
CA HIS A 254 4.18 3.35 9.72
C HIS A 254 3.50 2.31 8.82
N GLY A 255 3.09 2.68 7.62
CA GLY A 255 2.20 1.88 6.77
C GLY A 255 2.70 0.47 6.38
N SER A 256 3.99 0.14 6.50
CA SER A 256 4.50 -1.24 6.36
C SER A 256 4.64 -1.99 7.68
N TYR A 257 4.75 -1.28 8.80
CA TYR A 257 4.82 -1.89 10.12
C TYR A 257 3.41 -2.11 10.70
N ASP A 258 2.54 -1.12 10.49
CA ASP A 258 1.12 -1.10 10.80
C ASP A 258 0.34 -1.36 9.49
N GLU A 259 0.55 -2.55 8.90
CA GLU A 259 0.27 -2.86 7.49
C GLU A 259 -1.12 -2.39 6.98
N PHE A 260 -2.16 -2.42 7.82
CA PHE A 260 -3.52 -2.05 7.38
C PHE A 260 -3.75 -0.53 7.33
N THR A 261 -2.93 0.26 8.02
CA THR A 261 -3.10 1.73 8.09
C THR A 261 -2.84 2.39 6.74
N ALA A 262 -1.91 1.88 5.94
CA ALA A 262 -1.59 2.48 4.64
C ALA A 262 -2.80 2.48 3.71
N GLU A 263 -3.44 1.32 3.55
CA GLU A 263 -4.60 1.18 2.67
C GLU A 263 -5.84 1.83 3.30
N MET A 264 -5.98 1.81 4.62
CA MET A 264 -7.04 2.55 5.33
C MET A 264 -6.92 4.04 5.07
N VAL A 265 -5.75 4.65 5.31
CA VAL A 265 -5.52 6.09 5.14
C VAL A 265 -5.74 6.53 3.70
N ARG A 266 -5.35 5.72 2.72
CA ARG A 266 -5.68 6.00 1.31
C ARG A 266 -7.20 6.09 1.09
N ARG A 267 -7.96 5.13 1.64
CA ARG A 267 -9.44 5.13 1.57
C ARG A 267 -10.05 6.28 2.37
N LEU A 268 -9.48 6.65 3.51
CA LEU A 268 -9.91 7.80 4.28
C LEU A 268 -9.73 9.09 3.47
N GLY A 269 -8.57 9.30 2.85
CA GLY A 269 -8.32 10.45 1.97
C GLY A 269 -9.38 10.58 0.89
N TYR A 270 -9.66 9.49 0.16
CA TYR A 270 -10.73 9.47 -0.86
C TYR A 270 -12.13 9.77 -0.29
N ARG A 271 -12.51 9.14 0.82
CA ARG A 271 -13.87 9.26 1.39
C ARG A 271 -14.12 10.58 2.11
N THR A 272 -13.06 11.27 2.54
CA THR A 272 -13.14 12.52 3.30
C THR A 272 -12.79 13.74 2.45
N GLY A 273 -12.02 13.56 1.38
CA GLY A 273 -11.43 14.65 0.60
C GLY A 273 -10.18 15.27 1.24
N PHE A 274 -9.71 14.76 2.39
CA PHE A 274 -8.47 15.22 3.01
C PHE A 274 -7.26 14.75 2.20
N ALA A 275 -6.17 15.52 2.27
CA ALA A 275 -4.89 15.02 1.79
C ALA A 275 -4.48 13.81 2.64
N ALA A 276 -3.89 12.81 2.01
CA ALA A 276 -3.39 11.62 2.70
C ALA A 276 -1.90 11.44 2.42
N VAL A 277 -1.11 11.27 3.49
CA VAL A 277 0.34 11.02 3.41
C VAL A 277 0.65 9.66 4.01
N ILE A 278 1.24 8.78 3.22
CA ILE A 278 1.49 7.38 3.61
C ILE A 278 2.97 7.10 3.46
N ALA A 279 3.58 6.50 4.49
CA ALA A 279 4.94 5.98 4.43
C ALA A 279 4.92 4.45 4.41
N LYS A 280 5.73 3.85 3.52
CA LYS A 280 5.93 2.40 3.44
C LYS A 280 7.42 2.09 3.45
N GLY A 281 7.79 0.92 3.97
CA GLY A 281 9.17 0.52 4.27
C GLY A 281 9.58 0.97 5.67
N PHE A 282 10.86 1.32 5.83
CA PHE A 282 11.42 1.84 7.09
C PHE A 282 11.30 0.87 8.29
N THR A 283 11.06 -0.42 8.01
CA THR A 283 10.94 -1.49 9.01
C THR A 283 12.27 -2.21 9.19
N PRO A 284 12.43 -3.08 10.21
CA PRO A 284 13.59 -3.97 10.33
C PRO A 284 13.86 -4.82 9.09
N THR A 285 12.86 -5.03 8.23
CA THR A 285 13.02 -5.73 6.95
C THR A 285 13.94 -4.96 6.00
N GLU A 286 13.76 -3.65 5.89
CA GLU A 286 14.53 -2.78 4.98
C GLU A 286 15.81 -2.27 5.64
N THR A 287 15.76 -1.96 6.93
CA THR A 287 16.87 -1.35 7.69
C THR A 287 17.84 -2.37 8.28
N GLY A 288 17.45 -3.65 8.32
CA GLY A 288 18.19 -4.77 8.90
C GLY A 288 17.79 -5.13 10.33
N THR A 289 17.65 -4.15 11.24
CA THR A 289 17.44 -4.39 12.68
C THR A 289 16.56 -3.36 13.40
N THR A 290 16.57 -2.10 12.99
CA THR A 290 15.82 -1.01 13.66
C THR A 290 14.57 -0.61 12.89
N ARG A 291 13.54 -0.13 13.56
CA ARG A 291 12.45 0.59 12.90
C ARG A 291 12.79 2.08 12.95
N ILE A 292 12.72 2.76 11.81
CA ILE A 292 12.80 4.22 11.79
C ILE A 292 11.39 4.74 12.12
N ASN A 293 11.30 5.62 13.12
CA ASN A 293 10.06 6.32 13.39
C ASN A 293 9.90 7.39 12.32
N VAL A 294 8.83 7.35 11.54
CA VAL A 294 8.64 8.31 10.45
C VAL A 294 7.98 9.60 10.95
N ASN A 295 7.22 9.51 12.04
CA ASN A 295 6.51 10.64 12.64
C ASN A 295 7.36 11.45 13.65
N ARG A 296 8.64 11.10 13.86
CA ARG A 296 9.59 11.82 14.72
C ARG A 296 11.03 11.46 14.34
N PRO A 297 12.04 12.28 14.62
CA PRO A 297 13.41 12.11 14.08
C PRO A 297 14.25 11.07 14.85
N THR A 298 13.70 9.88 15.11
CA THR A 298 14.34 8.81 15.90
C THR A 298 14.16 7.42 15.27
N GLU A 299 14.94 6.45 15.72
CA GLU A 299 14.79 5.05 15.37
C GLU A 299 15.04 4.14 16.58
N LYS A 300 14.49 2.92 16.56
CA LYS A 300 14.59 2.00 17.70
C LYS A 300 14.54 0.54 17.26
N ILE A 301 15.21 -0.35 18.00
CA ILE A 301 15.00 -1.80 17.85
C ILE A 301 13.60 -2.14 18.41
N PRO A 302 12.70 -2.72 17.59
CA PRO A 302 11.36 -3.05 18.06
C PRO A 302 11.36 -3.93 19.31
N TYR A 303 10.42 -3.67 20.22
CA TYR A 303 10.24 -4.41 21.48
C TYR A 303 11.43 -4.40 22.44
N SER A 304 12.47 -3.61 22.18
CA SER A 304 13.55 -3.41 23.14
C SER A 304 13.14 -2.39 24.21
N GLU A 305 13.65 -2.56 25.43
CA GLU A 305 13.57 -1.52 26.47
C GLU A 305 14.55 -0.35 26.21
N GLY A 306 15.39 -0.46 25.16
CA GLY A 306 16.36 0.55 24.79
C GLY A 306 15.75 1.91 24.44
N ARG A 307 16.56 2.96 24.56
CA ARG A 307 16.18 4.33 24.16
C ARG A 307 15.99 4.42 22.66
N GLU A 308 15.09 5.32 22.24
CA GLU A 308 15.07 5.77 20.85
C GLU A 308 16.34 6.57 20.56
N LEU A 309 16.89 6.39 19.36
CA LEU A 309 18.14 6.99 18.94
C LEU A 309 17.89 7.99 17.82
N HIS A 310 18.48 9.17 17.93
CA HIS A 310 18.59 10.07 16.79
C HIS A 310 19.68 9.55 15.85
N SER A 311 19.39 9.58 14.56
CA SER A 311 20.36 9.30 13.52
C SER A 311 20.11 10.19 12.31
N ARG A 312 21.14 10.33 11.47
CA ARG A 312 21.03 11.11 10.23
C ARG A 312 19.88 10.61 9.35
N ARG A 313 19.79 9.29 9.15
CA ARG A 313 18.72 8.68 8.33
C ARG A 313 17.34 8.89 8.93
N ALA A 314 17.19 8.79 10.25
CA ALA A 314 15.90 9.03 10.90
C ALA A 314 15.46 10.50 10.75
N GLY A 315 16.40 11.45 10.89
CA GLY A 315 16.14 12.86 10.65
C GLY A 315 15.78 13.18 9.19
N GLU A 316 16.44 12.54 8.22
CA GLU A 316 16.11 12.67 6.79
C GLU A 316 14.73 12.09 6.46
N THR A 317 14.42 10.88 6.95
CA THR A 317 13.10 10.24 6.80
C THR A 317 11.98 11.08 7.40
N TYR A 318 12.15 11.59 8.62
CA TYR A 318 11.17 12.46 9.27
C TYR A 318 10.95 13.76 8.47
N ARG A 319 12.02 14.42 7.99
CA ARG A 319 11.89 15.63 7.18
C ARG A 319 11.13 15.38 5.88
N ALA A 320 11.43 14.30 5.16
CA ALA A 320 10.71 13.96 3.93
C ALA A 320 9.21 13.77 4.19
N PHE A 321 8.84 13.02 5.23
CA PHE A 321 7.44 12.83 5.60
C PHE A 321 6.77 14.13 6.03
N ARG A 322 7.45 14.94 6.86
CA ARG A 322 6.99 16.25 7.30
C ARG A 322 6.70 17.18 6.12
N ASP A 323 7.64 17.28 5.20
CA ASP A 323 7.54 18.20 4.07
C ASP A 323 6.36 17.81 3.16
N LEU A 324 6.09 16.50 3.01
CA LEU A 324 4.89 16.00 2.33
C LEU A 324 3.59 16.30 3.08
N VAL A 325 3.58 16.22 4.42
CA VAL A 325 2.42 16.63 5.23
C VAL A 325 2.12 18.11 5.05
N LEU A 326 3.15 18.97 5.13
CA LEU A 326 2.98 20.41 4.92
C LEU A 326 2.58 20.75 3.48
N LYS A 327 3.10 20.01 2.50
CA LYS A 327 2.67 20.12 1.11
C LYS A 327 1.20 19.72 0.93
N GLY A 328 0.80 18.61 1.56
CA GLY A 328 -0.58 18.11 1.52
C GLY A 328 -1.59 19.06 2.17
N SER A 329 -1.16 19.84 3.17
CA SER A 329 -2.04 20.83 3.81
C SER A 329 -2.29 22.08 2.97
N GLY A 330 -1.45 22.35 1.96
CA GLY A 330 -1.59 23.54 1.11
C GLY A 330 -1.09 24.84 1.75
N GLY A 331 -0.17 24.77 2.73
CA GLY A 331 0.53 25.94 3.27
C GLY A 331 0.17 26.34 4.70
N GLY A 332 -0.81 25.66 5.33
CA GLY A 332 -1.11 25.82 6.76
C GLY A 332 -1.75 24.54 7.30
N LEU A 333 -1.13 23.89 8.29
CA LEU A 333 -1.63 22.64 8.86
C LEU A 333 -2.51 22.94 10.09
N GLU A 334 -3.83 22.91 9.90
CA GLU A 334 -4.81 23.18 10.94
C GLU A 334 -5.16 21.91 11.72
N LEU A 335 -5.40 20.81 10.98
CA LEU A 335 -5.73 19.51 11.53
C LEU A 335 -4.80 18.44 10.95
N TYR A 336 -4.14 17.68 11.82
CA TYR A 336 -3.42 16.47 11.45
C TYR A 336 -4.03 15.25 12.14
N VAL A 337 -4.21 14.16 11.39
CA VAL A 337 -4.72 12.90 11.93
C VAL A 337 -3.77 11.78 11.53
N ASP A 338 -3.05 11.14 12.44
CA ASP A 338 -2.33 9.90 12.11
C ASP A 338 -3.08 8.65 12.60
N ILE A 339 -2.98 7.61 11.78
CA ILE A 339 -3.59 6.30 12.02
C ILE A 339 -2.50 5.27 12.23
N HIS A 340 -2.56 4.60 13.36
CA HIS A 340 -1.64 3.59 13.83
C HIS A 340 -2.38 2.30 14.23
N GLN A 341 -1.61 1.26 14.53
CA GLN A 341 -2.15 0.03 15.12
C GLN A 341 -1.31 -0.43 16.29
N TYR A 342 -2.00 -0.86 17.34
CA TYR A 342 -1.35 -1.42 18.52
C TYR A 342 -2.05 -2.69 19.01
N ASN A 343 -1.26 -3.64 19.50
CA ASN A 343 -1.66 -5.05 19.60
C ASN A 343 -2.25 -5.47 20.94
N THR A 344 -2.41 -4.57 21.92
CA THR A 344 -2.76 -4.99 23.29
C THR A 344 -4.10 -4.49 23.80
N ASP A 345 -4.77 -3.56 23.11
CA ASP A 345 -6.06 -3.02 23.56
C ASP A 345 -7.22 -3.59 22.74
N SER A 346 -8.40 -3.62 23.37
CA SER A 346 -9.70 -3.91 22.77
C SER A 346 -10.43 -2.65 22.28
N LYS A 347 -9.93 -1.46 22.62
CA LYS A 347 -10.53 -0.15 22.31
C LYS A 347 -9.68 0.61 21.29
N ILE A 348 -10.29 1.59 20.63
CA ILE A 348 -9.57 2.63 19.89
C ILE A 348 -9.12 3.68 20.91
N GLN A 349 -7.84 4.02 20.91
CA GLN A 349 -7.32 5.12 21.72
C GLN A 349 -6.99 6.32 20.83
N VAL A 350 -7.34 7.51 21.29
CA VAL A 350 -7.09 8.76 20.56
C VAL A 350 -6.35 9.73 21.45
N ALA A 351 -5.04 9.83 21.26
CA ALA A 351 -4.25 10.89 21.87
C ALA A 351 -4.45 12.19 21.08
N THR A 352 -4.51 13.33 21.77
CA THR A 352 -4.85 14.61 21.15
C THR A 352 -3.82 15.70 21.47
N LEU A 353 -3.74 16.69 20.59
CA LEU A 353 -3.04 17.95 20.81
C LEU A 353 -3.94 19.09 20.35
N GLY A 354 -4.10 20.14 21.16
CA GLY A 354 -4.93 21.29 20.81
C GLY A 354 -6.45 21.05 20.78
N ILE A 355 -6.91 19.86 21.17
CA ILE A 355 -8.33 19.49 21.26
C ILE A 355 -8.88 19.84 22.64
N SER A 356 -9.97 20.60 22.69
CA SER A 356 -10.67 20.93 23.93
C SER A 356 -11.53 19.77 24.42
N GLN A 357 -11.88 19.79 25.71
CA GLN A 357 -12.80 18.81 26.32
C GLN A 357 -14.13 18.72 25.57
N ARG A 358 -14.72 19.87 25.19
CA ARG A 358 -15.97 19.94 24.43
C ARG A 358 -15.85 19.31 23.04
N GLU A 359 -14.73 19.53 22.34
CA GLU A 359 -14.50 18.91 21.04
C GLU A 359 -14.34 17.40 21.15
N ALA A 360 -13.60 16.92 22.15
CA ALA A 360 -13.46 15.50 22.44
C ALA A 360 -14.81 14.84 22.76
N GLU A 361 -15.72 15.53 23.48
CA GLU A 361 -17.08 15.04 23.75
C GLU A 361 -17.88 14.84 22.48
N ILE A 362 -17.79 15.81 21.56
CA ILE A 362 -18.46 15.73 20.27
C ILE A 362 -17.90 14.58 19.44
N ILE A 363 -16.57 14.45 19.33
CA ILE A 363 -15.93 13.35 18.61
C ILE A 363 -16.39 12.00 19.16
N LYS A 364 -16.31 11.80 20.48
CA LYS A 364 -16.66 10.52 21.13
C LYS A 364 -18.13 10.17 20.95
N LYS A 365 -19.04 11.15 21.10
CA LYS A 365 -20.48 10.96 20.89
C LYS A 365 -20.81 10.64 19.44
N SER A 366 -20.23 11.38 18.49
CA SER A 366 -20.42 11.14 17.05
C SER A 366 -19.91 9.76 16.66
N TYR A 367 -18.72 9.37 17.13
CA TYR A 367 -18.17 8.03 16.90
C TYR A 367 -19.14 6.92 17.33
N ARG A 368 -19.64 6.97 18.57
CA ARG A 368 -20.58 5.97 19.08
C ARG A 368 -21.83 5.88 18.21
N GLY A 369 -22.44 7.02 17.87
CA GLY A 369 -23.61 7.06 17.01
C GLY A 369 -23.35 6.49 15.60
N ILE A 370 -22.21 6.83 14.98
CA ILE A 370 -21.82 6.31 13.67
C ILE A 370 -21.57 4.79 13.74
N ARG A 371 -20.78 4.34 14.71
CA ARG A 371 -20.47 2.92 14.93
C ARG A 371 -21.75 2.11 15.09
N ASP A 372 -22.62 2.51 16.01
CA ASP A 372 -23.83 1.75 16.33
C ASP A 372 -24.78 1.66 15.13
N ARG A 373 -24.94 2.75 14.36
CA ARG A 373 -25.70 2.74 13.10
C ARG A 373 -25.08 1.82 12.05
N THR A 374 -23.76 1.85 11.90
CA THR A 374 -23.03 1.07 10.88
C THR A 374 -23.04 -0.42 11.20
N LEU A 375 -22.92 -0.77 12.49
CA LEU A 375 -22.83 -2.16 12.95
C LEU A 375 -24.19 -2.79 13.28
N LYS A 376 -25.30 -2.03 13.25
CA LYS A 376 -26.66 -2.51 13.59
C LYS A 376 -27.05 -3.83 12.92
N ARG A 377 -26.54 -4.12 11.72
CA ARG A 377 -26.83 -5.34 10.95
C ARG A 377 -25.59 -6.22 10.71
N ARG A 378 -24.53 -6.05 11.51
CA ARG A 378 -23.24 -6.76 11.38
C ARG A 378 -22.82 -7.31 12.75
N ALA A 379 -23.61 -8.25 13.26
CA ALA A 379 -23.41 -8.81 14.60
C ALA A 379 -22.09 -9.58 14.76
N ASP A 380 -21.46 -9.97 13.65
CA ASP A 380 -20.16 -10.63 13.57
C ASP A 380 -18.97 -9.68 13.75
N ILE A 381 -19.20 -8.36 13.66
CA ILE A 381 -18.15 -7.35 13.82
C ILE A 381 -18.23 -6.77 15.25
N PRO A 382 -17.16 -6.89 16.06
CA PRO A 382 -17.15 -6.33 17.41
C PRO A 382 -17.41 -4.82 17.41
N ALA A 383 -18.27 -4.37 18.33
CA ALA A 383 -18.46 -2.96 18.62
C ALA A 383 -17.34 -2.46 19.54
N VAL A 384 -16.41 -1.69 18.98
CA VAL A 384 -15.21 -1.18 19.64
C VAL A 384 -15.51 0.18 20.21
N ASP A 385 -15.18 0.40 21.48
CA ASP A 385 -15.32 1.72 22.10
C ASP A 385 -14.10 2.60 21.79
N LEU A 386 -14.28 3.92 21.91
CA LEU A 386 -13.24 4.92 21.66
C LEU A 386 -12.95 5.68 22.95
N LEU A 387 -11.67 5.67 23.35
CA LEU A 387 -11.10 6.50 24.41
C LEU A 387 -10.41 7.70 23.77
N ILE A 388 -10.57 8.89 24.33
CA ILE A 388 -10.01 10.12 23.77
C ILE A 388 -9.57 11.11 24.83
N GLU A 389 -8.36 11.65 24.68
CA GLU A 389 -7.89 12.78 25.48
C GLU A 389 -8.66 14.07 25.13
N PRO A 390 -9.03 14.94 26.10
CA PRO A 390 -8.71 14.84 27.54
C PRO A 390 -9.82 14.18 28.38
N LEU A 391 -10.78 13.47 27.78
CA LEU A 391 -11.91 12.88 28.51
C LEU A 391 -11.56 11.57 29.21
N ASP A 392 -10.68 10.81 28.60
CA ASP A 392 -10.27 9.49 29.07
C ASP A 392 -8.75 9.46 29.22
N GLU A 393 -8.28 8.60 30.12
CA GLU A 393 -6.89 8.17 30.14
C GLU A 393 -6.64 7.22 28.95
N VAL A 394 -5.53 7.43 28.25
CA VAL A 394 -5.06 6.59 27.14
C VAL A 394 -3.66 6.06 27.47
N ASP A 395 -3.40 4.80 27.15
CA ASP A 395 -2.10 4.16 27.37
C ASP A 395 -1.02 4.72 26.42
N ILE A 396 -1.43 5.06 25.19
CA ILE A 396 -0.53 5.62 24.17
C ILE A 396 -0.80 7.12 24.01
N GLY A 397 -0.18 7.93 24.85
CA GLY A 397 -0.31 9.39 24.81
C GLY A 397 0.49 10.09 23.70
N ALA A 398 1.21 9.36 22.84
CA ALA A 398 2.00 9.86 21.70
C ALA A 398 2.97 11.02 22.03
N TRP A 399 3.50 11.08 23.26
CA TRP A 399 4.19 12.27 23.78
C TRP A 399 5.37 12.75 22.92
N ALA A 400 6.24 11.84 22.48
CA ALA A 400 7.36 12.19 21.61
C ALA A 400 6.88 12.78 20.26
N ALA A 401 5.79 12.25 19.69
CA ALA A 401 5.24 12.80 18.46
C ALA A 401 4.59 14.18 18.65
N LYS A 402 4.10 14.49 19.87
CA LYS A 402 3.57 15.80 20.26
C LYS A 402 4.67 16.84 20.49
N THR A 403 5.79 16.47 21.10
CA THR A 403 6.84 17.42 21.51
C THR A 403 7.90 17.67 20.43
N GLU A 404 8.32 16.63 19.72
CA GLU A 404 9.41 16.69 18.74
C GLU A 404 9.03 16.13 17.36
N GLY A 405 7.79 15.65 17.20
CA GLY A 405 7.33 14.95 16.01
C GLY A 405 6.25 15.68 15.22
N ILE A 406 5.54 14.91 14.40
CA ILE A 406 4.60 15.43 13.41
C ILE A 406 3.35 16.07 14.04
N LEU A 407 2.91 15.58 15.20
CA LEU A 407 1.67 16.05 15.82
C LEU A 407 1.78 17.50 16.30
N GLY A 408 2.99 17.92 16.68
CA GLY A 408 3.27 19.30 17.12
C GLY A 408 3.26 20.34 15.99
N LEU A 409 3.13 19.93 14.73
CA LEU A 409 3.13 20.85 13.58
C LEU A 409 1.75 21.44 13.28
N ALA A 410 0.69 20.75 13.68
CA ALA A 410 -0.68 21.17 13.46
C ALA A 410 -1.20 21.96 14.65
N LYS A 411 -2.18 22.84 14.43
CA LYS A 411 -2.90 23.48 15.55
C LYS A 411 -3.68 22.45 16.36
N LYS A 412 -4.25 21.46 15.68
CA LYS A 412 -4.97 20.34 16.28
C LYS A 412 -4.48 19.02 15.70
N SER A 413 -4.30 18.03 16.56
CA SER A 413 -3.91 16.69 16.15
C SER A 413 -4.73 15.61 16.83
N LEU A 414 -5.05 14.56 16.07
CA LEU A 414 -5.66 13.32 16.56
C LEU A 414 -4.74 12.15 16.19
N HIS A 415 -4.34 11.37 17.19
CA HIS A 415 -3.49 10.20 17.02
C HIS A 415 -4.27 8.95 17.37
N PHE A 416 -4.70 8.22 16.33
CA PHE A 416 -5.51 7.02 16.48
C PHE A 416 -4.65 5.78 16.59
N GLU A 417 -4.75 5.08 17.72
CA GLU A 417 -4.23 3.74 17.89
C GLU A 417 -5.38 2.74 17.78
N LEU A 418 -5.41 1.99 16.67
CA LEU A 418 -6.45 1.01 16.41
C LEU A 418 -6.09 -0.36 17.01
N PRO A 419 -7.07 -1.07 17.60
CA PRO A 419 -6.82 -2.42 18.12
C PRO A 419 -6.60 -3.38 16.96
N SER A 420 -5.54 -4.19 17.01
CA SER A 420 -5.18 -5.07 15.89
C SER A 420 -5.78 -6.49 16.01
N HIS A 421 -4.92 -7.53 16.06
CA HIS A 421 -5.11 -8.95 15.74
C HIS A 421 -6.24 -9.71 16.44
N GLN A 422 -6.98 -9.09 17.35
CA GLN A 422 -8.14 -9.71 18.00
C GLN A 422 -9.47 -9.07 17.55
N VAL A 423 -9.48 -7.76 17.33
CA VAL A 423 -10.72 -6.98 17.16
C VAL A 423 -10.90 -6.53 15.70
N LEU A 424 -9.84 -6.06 15.05
CA LEU A 424 -9.83 -5.69 13.62
C LEU A 424 -9.05 -6.72 12.80
N SER A 425 -9.19 -7.99 13.15
CA SER A 425 -8.47 -9.10 12.53
C SER A 425 -9.07 -9.52 11.18
N SER A 426 -10.38 -9.33 10.98
CA SER A 426 -11.06 -9.64 9.72
C SER A 426 -11.05 -8.45 8.76
N ASN A 427 -11.13 -8.74 7.46
CA ASN A 427 -11.19 -7.70 6.44
C ASN A 427 -12.53 -6.96 6.49
N GLU A 428 -13.60 -7.65 6.86
CA GLU A 428 -14.95 -7.13 7.04
C GLU A 428 -14.97 -6.10 8.18
N ALA A 429 -14.30 -6.40 9.30
CA ALA A 429 -14.12 -5.45 10.40
C ALA A 429 -13.30 -4.24 9.94
N ARG A 430 -12.15 -4.44 9.29
CA ARG A 430 -11.31 -3.33 8.78
C ARG A 430 -12.07 -2.41 7.83
N GLU A 431 -12.88 -2.97 6.93
CA GLU A 431 -13.70 -2.18 6.02
C GLU A 431 -14.79 -1.39 6.77
N ALA A 432 -15.47 -2.03 7.74
CA ALA A 432 -16.48 -1.35 8.55
C ALA A 432 -15.87 -0.19 9.34
N TYR A 433 -14.71 -0.40 9.98
CA TYR A 433 -14.04 0.65 10.76
C TYR A 433 -13.42 1.73 9.88
N THR A 434 -12.95 1.40 8.68
CA THR A 434 -12.56 2.42 7.68
C THR A 434 -13.75 3.32 7.34
N ALA A 435 -14.95 2.76 7.16
CA ALA A 435 -16.16 3.52 6.87
C ALA A 435 -16.62 4.39 8.07
N ILE A 436 -16.54 3.84 9.28
CA ILE A 436 -16.86 4.56 10.53
C ILE A 436 -15.92 5.76 10.69
N LEU A 437 -14.61 5.55 10.57
CA LEU A 437 -13.62 6.62 10.70
C LEU A 437 -13.75 7.68 9.60
N ALA A 438 -14.01 7.28 8.35
CA ALA A 438 -14.25 8.24 7.27
C ALA A 438 -15.46 9.14 7.56
N THR A 439 -16.54 8.56 8.09
CA THR A 439 -17.75 9.31 8.46
C THR A 439 -17.47 10.22 9.65
N LEU A 440 -16.75 9.72 10.67
CA LEU A 440 -16.38 10.50 11.85
C LEU A 440 -15.54 11.73 11.46
N LEU A 441 -14.51 11.53 10.65
CA LEU A 441 -13.63 12.61 10.22
C LEU A 441 -14.41 13.66 9.42
N ARG A 442 -15.29 13.24 8.49
CA ARG A 442 -16.17 14.17 7.77
C ARG A 442 -17.12 14.96 8.68
N GLU A 443 -17.74 14.32 9.66
CA GLU A 443 -18.71 14.97 10.55
C GLU A 443 -18.02 15.90 11.57
N THR A 444 -16.77 15.62 11.94
CA THR A 444 -16.04 16.38 12.96
C THR A 444 -15.12 17.45 12.37
N ALA A 445 -14.67 17.31 11.12
CA ALA A 445 -13.81 18.30 10.45
C ALA A 445 -14.31 19.75 10.58
N PRO A 446 -15.60 20.07 10.34
CA PRO A 446 -16.07 21.46 10.37
C PRO A 446 -16.02 22.09 11.77
N ILE A 447 -15.91 21.28 12.82
CA ILE A 447 -15.78 21.73 14.21
C ILE A 447 -14.30 21.92 14.55
N LEU A 448 -13.44 21.06 14.00
CA LEU A 448 -12.01 21.05 14.28
C LEU A 448 -11.24 22.10 13.47
N LEU A 449 -11.64 22.30 12.22
CA LEU A 449 -11.04 23.32 11.36
C LEU A 449 -11.56 24.72 11.72
N PRO A 450 -10.74 25.77 11.52
CA PRO A 450 -11.21 27.14 11.61
C PRO A 450 -12.41 27.35 10.68
N LYS A 451 -13.39 28.16 11.10
CA LYS A 451 -14.43 28.62 10.18
C LYS A 451 -13.77 29.41 9.06
N SER A 452 -13.94 28.98 7.82
CA SER A 452 -13.54 29.75 6.65
C SER A 452 -14.20 31.13 6.74
N VAL A 453 -13.40 32.18 6.83
CA VAL A 453 -13.89 33.55 6.62
C VAL A 453 -14.11 33.65 5.11
N THR A 454 -15.35 33.42 4.68
CA THR A 454 -15.78 33.71 3.30
C THR A 454 -15.86 35.20 3.06
#